data_AF-A0A2M7FCA9-F1
#
_entry.id   AF-A0A2M7FCA9-F1
#
_cell.length_a   1.000
_cell.length_b   1.000
_cell.length_c   1.000
_cell.angle_alpha   90.00
_cell.angle_beta   90.00
_cell.angle_gamma   90.00
#
_symmetry.space_group_name_H-M   'P 1'
#
loop_
_entity.id
_entity.type
_entity.pdbx_description
1 polymer ?
#
loop_
_entity_poly.entity_id
_entity_poly.type
_entity_poly.pdbx_seq_one_letter_code
_entity_poly.pdbx_strand_id
1 'polypeptide(L)'
;MVATQINVEYFFRLLYELFYGAHAPANYSVFSAFAAHLWLWIIVIGYALSILGLFIIVYSTVRLFELRKREDAYYSTLLLAPETKGGIHQRWQHIESLANGTSASEWREAIIEADIMLDDILAKHGYTGDGVGE
;
A
#
# COMPACT_ATOMS: atom_id res chain seq x y z
N MET A 1 -38.56 -46.66 -46.64
CA MET A 1 -38.05 -45.69 -45.64
C MET A 1 -36.53 -45.82 -45.62
N VAL A 2 -35.82 -44.97 -46.35
CA VAL A 2 -34.35 -45.00 -46.41
C VAL A 2 -33.85 -44.11 -45.28
N ALA A 3 -33.16 -44.69 -44.31
CA ALA A 3 -32.59 -43.96 -43.19
C ALA A 3 -31.51 -43.02 -43.72
N THR A 4 -31.73 -41.71 -43.60
CA THR A 4 -30.73 -40.67 -43.84
C THR A 4 -29.70 -40.74 -42.72
N GLN A 5 -28.74 -41.65 -42.84
CA GLN A 5 -27.63 -41.73 -41.91
C GLN A 5 -26.76 -40.49 -42.10
N ILE A 6 -26.56 -39.71 -41.03
CA ILE A 6 -25.67 -38.56 -41.03
C ILE A 6 -24.27 -39.09 -41.32
N ASN A 7 -23.68 -38.63 -42.42
CA ASN A 7 -22.31 -38.99 -42.78
C ASN A 7 -21.35 -38.28 -41.82
N VAL A 8 -20.99 -38.99 -40.74
CA VAL A 8 -20.14 -38.49 -39.67
C VAL A 8 -18.75 -38.10 -40.21
N GLU A 9 -18.25 -38.80 -41.23
CA GLU A 9 -17.00 -38.47 -41.91
C GLU A 9 -17.07 -37.11 -42.62
N TYR A 10 -18.20 -36.79 -43.25
CA TYR A 10 -18.43 -35.47 -43.85
C TYR A 10 -18.47 -34.37 -42.78
N PHE A 11 -19.09 -34.63 -41.63
CA PHE A 11 -19.13 -33.68 -40.52
C PHE A 11 -17.74 -33.41 -39.94
N PHE A 12 -16.94 -34.46 -39.71
CA PHE A 12 -15.55 -34.31 -39.25
C PHE A 12 -14.66 -33.64 -40.28
N ARG A 13 -14.87 -33.89 -41.57
CA ARG A 13 -14.16 -33.19 -42.64
C ARG A 13 -14.50 -31.70 -42.67
N LEU A 14 -15.77 -31.32 -42.48
CA LEU A 14 -16.19 -29.92 -42.40
C LEU A 14 -15.57 -29.23 -41.17
N LEU A 15 -15.53 -29.92 -40.04
CA LEU A 15 -14.89 -29.43 -38.81
C LEU A 15 -13.37 -29.29 -39.01
N TYR A 16 -12.73 -30.27 -39.62
CA TYR A 16 -11.31 -30.22 -39.97
C TYR A 16 -11.03 -29.08 -40.97
N GLU A 17 -11.86 -28.86 -41.97
CA GLU A 17 -11.73 -27.74 -42.90
C GLU A 17 -11.99 -26.37 -42.22
N LEU A 18 -12.83 -26.30 -41.17
CA LEU A 18 -13.03 -25.08 -40.38
C LEU A 18 -11.80 -24.73 -39.53
N PHE A 19 -11.18 -25.73 -38.89
CA PHE A 19 -10.05 -25.52 -37.99
C PHE A 19 -8.68 -25.52 -38.71
N TYR A 20 -8.54 -26.33 -39.77
CA TYR A 20 -7.30 -26.55 -40.51
C TYR A 20 -7.41 -26.25 -42.02
N GLY A 21 -8.61 -26.12 -42.58
CA GLY A 21 -8.82 -25.84 -44.02
C GLY A 21 -8.53 -24.39 -44.43
N ALA A 22 -8.08 -23.54 -43.50
CA ALA A 22 -7.47 -22.24 -43.79
C ALA A 22 -6.03 -22.36 -44.35
N HIS A 23 -5.70 -23.45 -45.05
CA HIS A 23 -4.50 -23.59 -45.87
C HIS A 23 -4.70 -23.12 -47.33
N ALA A 24 -5.84 -22.50 -47.65
CA ALA A 24 -5.81 -21.47 -48.69
C ALA A 24 -4.97 -20.30 -48.16
N PRO A 25 -4.15 -19.60 -48.96
CA PRO A 25 -3.54 -18.35 -48.51
C PRO A 25 -4.66 -17.31 -48.37
N ALA A 26 -5.42 -17.40 -47.29
CA ALA A 26 -6.37 -16.40 -46.88
C ALA A 26 -5.54 -15.14 -46.71
N ASN A 27 -5.81 -14.15 -47.57
CA ASN A 27 -5.01 -12.95 -47.66
C ASN A 27 -5.38 -12.05 -46.47
N TYR A 28 -4.85 -12.40 -45.28
CA TYR A 28 -5.03 -11.66 -44.04
C TYR A 28 -4.27 -10.31 -44.05
N SER A 29 -3.70 -9.89 -45.18
CA SER A 29 -2.97 -8.62 -45.31
C SER A 29 -3.80 -7.41 -44.91
N VAL A 30 -5.08 -7.37 -45.27
CA VAL A 30 -5.98 -6.26 -44.90
C VAL A 30 -6.26 -6.24 -43.40
N PHE A 31 -6.55 -7.40 -42.82
CA PHE A 31 -6.83 -7.54 -41.39
C PHE A 31 -5.58 -7.25 -40.54
N SER A 32 -4.42 -7.76 -40.96
CA SER A 32 -3.14 -7.52 -40.28
C SER A 32 -2.68 -6.06 -40.41
N ALA A 33 -2.89 -5.40 -41.55
CA ALA A 33 -2.62 -3.98 -41.71
C ALA A 33 -3.50 -3.12 -40.79
N PHE A 34 -4.79 -3.45 -40.69
CA PHE A 34 -5.71 -2.78 -39.76
C PHE A 34 -5.30 -3.00 -38.30
N ALA A 35 -4.97 -4.23 -37.92
CA ALA A 35 -4.49 -4.56 -36.58
C ALA A 35 -3.18 -3.83 -36.24
N ALA A 36 -2.24 -3.76 -37.18
CA ALA A 36 -0.98 -3.02 -37.02
C ALA A 36 -1.23 -1.52 -36.84
N HIS A 37 -2.20 -0.94 -37.57
CA HIS A 37 -2.56 0.47 -37.41
C HIS A 37 -3.13 0.75 -36.02
N LEU A 38 -4.06 -0.10 -35.53
CA LEU A 38 -4.59 0.00 -34.17
C LEU A 38 -3.49 -0.16 -33.11
N TRP A 39 -2.58 -1.10 -33.32
CA TRP A 39 -1.45 -1.35 -32.42
C TRP A 39 -0.54 -0.11 -32.28
N LEU A 40 -0.26 0.58 -33.39
CA LEU A 40 0.51 1.83 -33.37
C LEU A 40 -0.17 2.91 -32.54
N TRP A 41 -1.50 3.08 -32.67
CA TRP A 41 -2.24 4.05 -31.86
C TRP A 41 -2.18 3.72 -30.37
N ILE A 42 -2.31 2.44 -30.01
CA ILE A 42 -2.19 1.99 -28.61
C ILE A 42 -0.82 2.35 -28.06
N ILE A 43 0.25 2.09 -28.83
CA ILE A 43 1.62 2.42 -28.42
C ILE A 43 1.79 3.93 -28.24
N VAL A 44 1.33 4.74 -29.19
CA VAL A 44 1.45 6.20 -29.13
C VAL A 44 0.70 6.77 -27.91
N ILE A 45 -0.52 6.31 -27.67
CA ILE A 45 -1.32 6.71 -26.51
C ILE A 45 -0.64 6.25 -25.22
N GLY A 46 -0.10 5.03 -25.19
CA GLY A 46 0.64 4.47 -24.06
C GLY A 46 1.88 5.29 -23.70
N TYR A 47 2.69 5.67 -24.69
CA TYR A 47 3.84 6.54 -24.46
C TYR A 47 3.43 7.95 -24.02
N ALA A 48 2.40 8.53 -24.61
CA ALA A 48 1.88 9.82 -24.20
C ALA A 48 1.41 9.80 -22.73
N LEU A 49 0.68 8.75 -22.34
CA LEU A 49 0.21 8.57 -20.96
C LEU A 49 1.38 8.33 -20.00
N SER A 50 2.40 7.57 -20.42
CA SER A 50 3.61 7.32 -19.63
C SER A 50 4.38 8.62 -19.37
N ILE A 51 4.56 9.47 -20.38
CA ILE A 51 5.21 10.77 -20.25
C ILE A 51 4.41 11.66 -19.30
N LEU A 52 3.09 11.74 -19.49
CA LEU A 52 2.21 12.53 -18.63
C LEU A 52 2.26 12.05 -17.17
N GLY A 53 2.24 10.73 -16.96
CA GLY A 53 2.41 10.12 -15.64
C GLY A 53 3.75 10.47 -15.00
N LEU A 54 4.84 10.43 -15.77
CA LEU A 54 6.17 10.83 -15.29
C LEU A 54 6.18 12.30 -14.86
N PHE A 55 5.60 13.20 -15.65
CA PHE A 55 5.47 14.61 -15.29
C PHE A 55 4.69 14.80 -13.98
N ILE A 56 3.58 14.09 -13.81
CA ILE A 56 2.78 14.14 -12.57
C ILE A 56 3.60 13.66 -11.37
N ILE A 57 4.34 12.55 -11.51
CA ILE A 57 5.18 12.00 -10.43
C ILE A 57 6.23 13.03 -10.03
N VAL A 58 6.99 13.57 -10.98
CA VAL A 58 8.04 14.55 -10.71
C VAL A 58 7.45 15.79 -10.03
N TYR A 59 6.35 16.34 -10.56
CA TYR A 59 5.68 17.50 -9.98
C TYR A 59 5.22 17.23 -8.54
N SER A 60 4.59 16.08 -8.31
CA SER A 60 4.07 15.70 -6.99
C SER A 60 5.20 15.49 -5.99
N THR A 61 6.31 14.87 -6.41
CA THR A 61 7.50 14.68 -5.56
C THR A 61 8.11 16.03 -5.17
N VAL A 62 8.34 16.94 -6.13
CA VAL A 62 8.87 18.29 -5.85
C VAL A 62 7.95 19.03 -4.90
N ARG A 63 6.63 18.99 -5.16
CA ARG A 63 5.64 19.67 -4.32
C ARG A 63 5.61 19.14 -2.88
N LEU A 64 5.80 17.83 -2.72
CA LEU A 64 5.85 17.19 -1.42
C LEU A 64 7.13 17.57 -0.64
N PHE A 65 8.28 17.68 -1.32
CA PHE A 65 9.51 18.18 -0.71
C PHE A 65 9.40 19.65 -0.30
N GLU A 66 8.77 20.50 -1.12
CA GLU A 66 8.49 21.89 -0.75
C GLU A 66 7.61 21.99 0.49
N LEU A 67 6.59 21.13 0.58
CA LEU A 67 5.70 21.10 1.74
C LEU A 67 6.46 20.68 3.00
N ARG A 68 7.23 19.60 2.95
CA ARG A 68 8.06 19.14 4.07
C ARG A 68 9.04 20.21 4.54
N LYS A 69 9.69 20.93 3.62
CA LYS A 69 10.62 22.01 3.99
C LYS A 69 9.92 23.16 4.72
N ARG A 70 8.66 23.47 4.36
CA ARG A 70 7.85 24.49 5.05
C ARG A 70 7.38 23.99 6.41
N GLU A 71 7.00 22.73 6.50
CA GLU A 71 6.63 22.08 7.77
C GLU A 71 7.83 22.04 8.72
N ASP A 72 9.00 21.61 8.26
CA ASP A 72 10.23 21.61 9.06
C ASP A 72 10.57 23.02 9.58
N ALA A 73 10.43 24.05 8.74
CA ALA A 73 10.68 25.43 9.18
C ALA A 73 9.70 25.92 10.27
N TYR A 74 8.47 25.41 10.29
CA TYR A 74 7.43 25.83 11.24
C TYR A 74 7.41 24.95 12.50
N TYR A 75 7.66 23.64 12.36
CA TYR A 75 7.57 22.67 13.45
C TYR A 75 8.92 22.35 14.11
N SER A 76 10.07 22.70 13.51
CA SER A 76 11.39 22.52 14.14
C SER A 76 11.54 23.32 15.44
N THR A 77 10.80 24.41 15.61
CA THR A 77 10.79 25.21 16.85
C THR A 77 9.85 24.66 17.92
N LEU A 78 8.84 23.86 17.55
CA LEU A 78 7.88 23.24 18.47
C LEU A 78 8.28 21.81 18.87
N LEU A 79 9.13 21.15 18.07
CA LEU A 79 9.64 19.80 18.30
C LEU A 79 11.11 19.77 18.77
N LEU A 80 11.67 20.88 19.25
CA LEU A 80 12.60 20.74 20.37
C LEU A 80 11.73 20.32 21.57
N ALA A 81 11.48 19.02 21.67
CA ALA A 81 11.40 18.43 22.99
C ALA A 81 12.63 18.98 23.72
N PRO A 82 12.47 19.71 24.83
CA PRO A 82 13.62 20.23 25.55
C PRO A 82 14.55 19.04 25.70
N GLU A 83 15.78 19.15 25.19
CA GLU A 83 16.79 18.12 25.41
C GLU A 83 16.70 17.81 26.90
N THR A 84 16.20 16.61 27.21
CA THR A 84 15.89 16.22 28.56
C THR A 84 17.23 16.04 29.25
N LYS A 85 17.75 17.17 29.75
CA LYS A 85 18.76 17.25 30.81
C LYS A 85 18.25 16.65 32.12
N GLY A 86 17.05 16.06 32.13
CA GLY A 86 16.66 15.05 33.10
C GLY A 86 16.76 13.70 32.40
N GLY A 87 17.80 12.92 32.73
CA GLY A 87 17.91 11.53 32.29
C GLY A 87 16.60 10.79 32.53
N ILE A 88 16.39 9.73 31.74
CA ILE A 88 15.26 8.79 31.87
C ILE A 88 14.90 8.68 33.35
N HIS A 89 13.69 9.11 33.72
CA HIS A 89 13.25 9.16 35.12
C HIS A 89 13.61 7.82 35.76
N GLN A 90 14.40 7.82 36.84
CA GLN A 90 14.87 6.57 37.47
C GLN A 90 13.70 5.63 37.81
N ARG A 91 12.52 6.19 38.13
CA ARG A 91 11.26 5.45 38.33
C ARG A 91 10.81 4.70 37.07
N TRP A 92 10.94 5.28 35.88
CA TRP A 92 10.59 4.61 34.61
C TRP A 92 11.52 3.42 34.31
N GLN A 93 12.83 3.59 34.55
CA GLN A 93 13.79 2.48 34.39
C GLN A 93 13.49 1.34 35.38
N HIS A 94 13.05 1.68 36.59
CA HIS A 94 12.65 0.70 37.58
C HIS A 94 11.40 -0.07 37.14
N ILE A 95 10.36 0.61 36.67
CA ILE A 95 9.15 -0.01 36.10
C ILE A 95 9.51 -0.94 34.93
N GLU A 96 10.38 -0.49 34.02
CA GLU A 96 10.84 -1.30 32.88
C GLU A 96 11.59 -2.56 33.36
N SER A 97 12.40 -2.45 34.42
CA SER A 97 13.09 -3.62 34.99
C SER A 97 12.13 -4.63 35.62
N LEU A 98 11.08 -4.17 36.30
CA LEU A 98 10.05 -5.01 36.91
C LEU A 98 9.15 -5.66 35.84
N ALA A 99 8.81 -4.92 34.79
CA ALA A 99 8.00 -5.41 33.68
C ALA A 99 8.71 -6.52 32.87
N ASN A 100 10.04 -6.44 32.78
CA ASN A 100 10.87 -7.48 32.15
C ASN A 100 11.20 -8.65 33.10
N GLY A 101 10.74 -8.61 34.36
CA GLY A 101 10.90 -9.68 35.33
C GLY A 101 10.15 -10.95 34.94
N THR A 102 10.63 -12.10 35.41
CA THR A 102 10.03 -13.42 35.10
C THR A 102 8.93 -13.84 36.08
N SER A 103 8.73 -13.10 37.17
CA SER A 103 7.71 -13.44 38.16
C SER A 103 6.41 -12.65 37.96
N ALA A 104 5.27 -13.30 38.23
CA ALA A 104 3.97 -12.64 38.17
C ALA A 104 3.81 -11.52 39.24
N SER A 105 4.64 -11.55 40.29
CA SER A 105 4.65 -10.51 41.34
C SER A 105 5.31 -9.23 40.83
N GLU A 106 6.47 -9.33 40.18
CA GLU A 106 7.19 -8.19 39.60
C GLU A 106 6.35 -7.48 38.52
N TRP A 107 5.65 -8.25 37.69
CA TRP A 107 4.77 -7.67 36.67
C TRP A 107 3.59 -6.90 37.28
N ARG A 108 3.00 -7.42 38.36
CA ARG A 108 1.94 -6.72 39.09
C ARG A 108 2.45 -5.42 39.73
N GLU A 109 3.65 -5.47 40.31
CA GLU A 109 4.31 -4.31 40.89
C GLU A 109 4.61 -3.23 39.84
N ALA A 110 5.09 -3.64 38.66
CA ALA A 110 5.34 -2.74 37.53
C ALA A 110 4.09 -1.98 37.09
N ILE A 111 2.93 -2.65 37.03
CA ILE A 111 1.67 -2.02 36.62
C ILE A 111 1.21 -0.98 37.65
N ILE A 112 1.26 -1.32 38.94
CA ILE A 112 0.83 -0.42 40.02
C ILE A 112 1.73 0.83 40.03
N GLU A 113 3.04 0.67 39.90
CA GLU A 113 3.95 1.80 39.93
C GLU A 113 3.85 2.68 38.67
N ALA A 114 3.54 2.09 37.51
CA ALA A 114 3.25 2.84 36.29
C ALA A 114 1.97 3.68 36.41
N ASP A 115 0.93 3.15 37.04
CA ASP A 115 -0.34 3.85 37.27
C ASP A 115 -0.16 5.07 38.18
N ILE A 116 0.55 4.88 39.31
CA ILE A 116 0.92 5.97 40.23
C ILE A 116 1.76 7.04 39.50
N MET A 117 2.71 6.62 38.65
CA MET A 117 3.53 7.55 37.89
C MET A 117 2.71 8.35 36.87
N LEU A 118 1.71 7.73 36.24
CA LEU A 118 0.80 8.39 35.30
C LEU A 118 -0.05 9.44 36.03
N ASP A 119 -0.64 9.08 37.17
CA ASP A 119 -1.42 9.99 38.01
C ASP A 119 -0.58 11.20 38.48
N ASP A 120 0.64 10.96 38.94
CA ASP A 120 1.58 12.02 39.34
C ASP A 120 1.85 13.01 38.19
N ILE A 121 1.96 12.52 36.95
CA ILE A 121 2.21 13.35 35.75
C ILE A 121 0.96 14.15 35.38
N LEU A 122 -0.21 13.51 35.41
CA LEU A 122 -1.49 14.15 35.08
C LEU A 122 -1.85 15.23 36.09
N ALA A 123 -1.65 14.97 37.38
CA ALA A 123 -1.81 15.95 38.45
C ALA A 123 -0.88 17.17 38.26
N LYS A 124 0.39 16.94 37.90
CA LYS A 124 1.34 18.04 37.60
C LYS A 124 0.94 18.89 36.41
N HIS A 125 0.26 18.30 35.42
CA HIS A 125 -0.25 19.02 34.26
C HIS A 125 -1.62 19.68 34.46
N GLY A 126 -2.18 19.62 35.68
CA GLY A 126 -3.45 20.29 36.02
C GLY A 126 -4.69 19.50 35.59
N TYR A 127 -4.53 18.24 35.21
CA TYR A 127 -5.63 17.31 34.96
C TYR A 127 -6.02 16.63 36.28
N THR A 128 -6.65 17.36 37.18
CA THR A 128 -7.23 16.81 38.41
C THR A 128 -8.72 16.52 38.18
N GLY A 129 -9.02 15.29 37.75
CA GLY A 129 -10.35 14.67 37.80
C GLY A 129 -10.22 13.30 38.46
N ASP A 130 -11.31 12.81 39.09
CA ASP A 130 -11.38 11.48 39.71
C ASP A 130 -11.07 10.40 38.67
N GLY A 131 -9.82 9.93 38.63
CA GLY A 131 -9.37 8.80 37.83
C GLY A 131 -9.40 8.97 36.31
N VAL A 132 -8.37 8.50 35.62
CA VAL A 132 -8.39 8.32 34.14
C VAL A 132 -9.27 7.12 33.74
N GLY A 133 -9.83 6.41 34.73
CA GLY A 133 -10.51 5.13 34.57
C GLY A 133 -11.92 5.02 35.18
N GLU A 134 -12.57 6.13 35.56
CA GLU A 134 -14.03 6.14 35.79
C GLU A 134 -14.84 6.35 34.50
#